data_AF-A0A379VXN5-F1
#
_entry.id   AF-A0A379VXN5-F1
#
_cell.length_a   1.000
_cell.length_b   1.000
_cell.length_c   1.000
_cell.angle_alpha   90.00
_cell.angle_beta   90.00
_cell.angle_gamma   90.00
#
_symmetry.space_group_name_H-M   'P 1'
#
loop_
_entity.id
_entity.type
_entity.pdbx_description
1 polymer ?
#
loop_
_entity_poly.entity_id
_entity_poly.type
_entity_poly.pdbx_seq_one_letter_code
_entity_poly.pdbx_strand_id
1 'polypeptide(L)'
;MRICSNEPCIVLLTEKDTWLRVNGKEPISLKANYMAILACENNVIDISSLNSVLVIQVSRNNIKDYLQFLNKDLSHLPVWQRRSLIDRQLSDAGYLQGRRPLQRDGSTG
;
A
#
# COMPACT_ATOMS: atom_id res chain seq x y z
N MET A 1 4.15 -13.03 -13.38
CA MET A 1 2.79 -12.74 -13.86
C MET A 1 2.60 -11.23 -13.85
N ARG A 2 1.90 -10.66 -14.84
CA ARG A 2 1.55 -9.24 -14.88
C ARG A 2 0.04 -9.10 -14.82
N ILE A 3 -0.44 -8.26 -13.91
CA ILE A 3 -1.85 -7.92 -13.77
C ILE A 3 -2.01 -6.46 -14.15
N CYS A 4 -2.83 -6.23 -15.17
CA CYS A 4 -3.31 -4.91 -15.55
C CYS A 4 -4.82 -4.94 -15.30
N SER A 5 -5.29 -4.18 -14.32
CA SER A 5 -6.71 -4.08 -14.02
C SER A 5 -7.14 -2.62 -14.04
N ASN A 6 -8.31 -2.38 -14.60
CA ASN A 6 -9.01 -1.10 -14.48
C ASN A 6 -9.97 -1.09 -13.28
N GLU A 7 -10.10 -2.23 -12.58
CA GLU A 7 -10.90 -2.34 -11.37
C GLU A 7 -10.21 -1.65 -10.20
N PRO A 8 -10.97 -0.99 -9.31
CA PRO A 8 -10.40 -0.15 -8.26
C PRO A 8 -9.58 -0.95 -7.24
N CYS A 9 -9.84 -2.25 -7.09
CA CYS A 9 -9.23 -3.08 -6.07
C CYS A 9 -8.93 -4.49 -6.60
N ILE A 10 -7.77 -5.02 -6.22
CA ILE A 10 -7.39 -6.41 -6.42
C ILE A 10 -7.01 -7.01 -5.07
N VAL A 11 -7.55 -8.18 -4.78
CA VAL A 11 -7.17 -9.02 -3.65
C VAL A 11 -6.32 -10.16 -4.16
N LEU A 12 -5.19 -10.39 -3.51
CA LEU A 12 -4.23 -11.44 -3.85
C LEU A 12 -4.04 -12.35 -2.63
N LEU A 13 -4.07 -13.66 -2.85
CA LEU A 13 -3.67 -14.65 -1.84
C LEU A 13 -2.40 -15.36 -2.31
N THR A 14 -1.36 -15.34 -1.48
CA THR A 14 -0.08 -15.97 -1.79
C THR A 14 -0.01 -17.37 -1.19
N GLU A 15 0.52 -18.36 -1.92
CA GLU A 15 0.77 -19.71 -1.38
C GLU A 15 2.22 -19.87 -0.90
N LYS A 16 3.12 -19.02 -1.40
CA LYS A 16 4.55 -19.02 -1.10
C LYS A 16 5.07 -17.60 -1.04
N ASP A 17 6.28 -17.44 -0.52
CA ASP A 17 6.98 -16.16 -0.51
C ASP A 17 7.10 -15.63 -1.95
N THR A 18 6.56 -14.44 -2.19
CA THR A 18 6.53 -13.79 -3.51
C THR A 18 6.78 -12.30 -3.33
N TRP A 19 7.29 -11.64 -4.36
CA TRP A 19 7.30 -10.19 -4.42
C TRP A 19 6.24 -9.69 -5.38
N LEU A 20 5.77 -8.47 -5.12
CA LEU A 20 4.94 -7.68 -6.03
C LEU A 20 5.62 -6.35 -6.31
N ARG A 21 5.40 -5.80 -7.50
CA ARG A 21 5.92 -4.52 -7.93
C ARG A 21 4.80 -3.74 -8.59
N VAL A 22 4.54 -2.53 -8.10
CA VAL A 22 3.51 -1.64 -8.64
C VAL A 22 4.20 -0.59 -9.50
N ASN A 23 3.80 -0.47 -10.77
CA ASN A 23 4.30 0.52 -11.73
C ASN A 23 5.84 0.56 -11.83
N GLY A 24 6.49 -0.60 -11.80
CA GLY A 24 7.95 -0.66 -11.92
C GLY A 24 8.74 -0.21 -10.69
N LYS A 25 8.10 0.13 -9.56
CA LYS A 25 8.75 0.59 -8.33
C LYS A 25 9.51 -0.53 -7.59
N GLU A 26 10.04 -0.24 -6.41
CA GLU A 26 10.70 -1.25 -5.59
C GLU A 26 9.76 -2.42 -5.25
N PRO A 27 10.27 -3.66 -5.30
CA PRO A 27 9.49 -4.85 -4.99
C PRO A 27 9.13 -4.92 -3.51
N ILE A 28 7.86 -5.17 -3.22
CA ILE A 28 7.33 -5.43 -1.88
C ILE A 28 7.26 -6.95 -1.71
N SER A 29 7.90 -7.47 -0.67
CA SER A 29 7.87 -8.90 -0.36
C SER A 29 6.62 -9.27 0.43
N LEU A 30 5.88 -10.25 -0.06
CA LEU A 30 4.78 -10.92 0.63
C LEU A 30 5.22 -12.31 1.06
N LYS A 31 4.85 -12.69 2.28
CA LYS A 31 5.06 -14.04 2.79
C LYS A 31 4.07 -15.03 2.20
N ALA A 32 4.36 -16.32 2.31
CA ALA A 32 3.41 -17.40 2.06
C ALA A 32 2.13 -17.25 2.90
N ASN A 33 1.00 -17.69 2.35
CA ASN A 33 -0.32 -17.68 2.99
C ASN A 33 -0.76 -16.29 3.47
N TYR A 34 -0.41 -15.26 2.71
CA TYR A 34 -0.71 -13.87 3.03
C TYR A 34 -1.76 -13.30 2.07
N MET A 35 -2.68 -12.51 2.61
CA MET A 35 -3.67 -11.77 1.82
C MET A 35 -3.23 -10.32 1.68
N ALA A 36 -3.14 -9.84 0.44
CA ALA A 36 -2.85 -8.44 0.15
C ALA A 36 -4.04 -7.82 -0.60
N ILE A 37 -4.43 -6.62 -0.19
CA ILE A 37 -5.45 -5.81 -0.86
C ILE A 37 -4.76 -4.61 -1.47
N LEU A 38 -4.88 -4.47 -2.79
CA LEU A 38 -4.20 -3.44 -3.57
C LEU A 38 -5.22 -2.55 -4.23
N ALA A 39 -5.04 -1.24 -4.10
CA ALA A 39 -5.75 -0.26 -4.91
C ALA A 39 -5.15 -0.25 -6.33
N CYS A 40 -5.96 -0.61 -7.32
CA CYS A 40 -5.55 -0.85 -8.70
C CYS A 40 -6.17 0.16 -9.66
N GLU A 41 -6.09 1.44 -9.34
CA GLU A 41 -6.60 2.48 -10.24
C GLU A 41 -5.56 2.79 -11.32
N ASN A 42 -5.61 2.02 -12.43
CA ASN A 42 -4.69 2.10 -13.58
C ASN A 42 -3.23 1.75 -13.26
N ASN A 43 -3.02 0.84 -12.31
CA ASN A 43 -1.69 0.37 -11.94
C ASN A 43 -1.34 -0.93 -12.69
N VAL A 44 -0.08 -1.04 -13.12
CA VAL A 44 0.51 -2.28 -13.62
C VAL A 44 1.19 -2.98 -12.45
N ILE A 45 0.79 -4.22 -12.18
CA ILE A 45 1.33 -4.99 -11.06
C ILE A 45 2.06 -6.21 -11.60
N ASP A 46 3.37 -6.25 -11.36
CA ASP A 46 4.21 -7.40 -11.64
C ASP A 46 4.38 -8.25 -10.39
N ILE A 47 4.18 -9.56 -10.50
CA ILE A 47 4.23 -10.50 -9.38
C ILE A 47 5.12 -11.67 -9.76
N SER A 48 6.07 -12.05 -8.92
CA SER A 48 7.00 -13.15 -9.24
C SER A 48 6.30 -14.47 -9.45
N SER A 49 5.45 -14.87 -8.51
CA SER A 49 4.82 -16.18 -8.55
C SER A 49 3.50 -16.15 -7.81
N LEU A 50 2.42 -16.32 -8.56
CA LEU A 50 1.07 -16.29 -8.05
C LEU A 50 0.19 -17.19 -8.93
N ASN A 51 -0.71 -17.93 -8.29
CA ASN A 51 -1.75 -18.66 -8.98
C ASN A 51 -2.88 -17.69 -9.39
N SER A 52 -3.28 -17.69 -10.66
CA SER A 52 -4.32 -16.79 -11.17
C SER A 52 -5.68 -17.00 -10.50
N VAL A 53 -5.96 -18.20 -9.99
CA VAL A 53 -7.20 -18.52 -9.26
C VAL A 53 -7.27 -17.78 -7.92
N LEU A 54 -6.12 -17.35 -7.38
CA LEU A 54 -6.00 -16.64 -6.11
C LEU A 54 -5.99 -15.12 -6.25
N VAL A 55 -6.38 -14.63 -7.43
CA VAL A 55 -6.53 -13.21 -7.74
C VAL A 55 -8.03 -12.92 -7.84
N ILE A 56 -8.51 -11.98 -7.02
CA ILE A 56 -9.88 -11.51 -7.08
C ILE A 56 -9.85 -10.03 -7.45
N GLN A 57 -10.50 -9.67 -8.55
CA GLN A 57 -10.75 -8.28 -8.90
C GLN A 57 -12.08 -7.86 -8.27
N VAL A 58 -12.05 -6.79 -7.50
CA VAL A 58 -13.23 -6.28 -6.79
C VAL A 58 -13.65 -4.98 -7.44
N SER A 59 -14.83 -5.00 -8.06
CA SER A 59 -15.38 -3.82 -8.72
C SER A 59 -15.91 -2.79 -7.73
N ARG A 60 -16.05 -1.55 -8.20
CA ARG A 60 -16.63 -0.47 -7.38
C ARG A 60 -18.06 -0.79 -6.94
N ASN A 61 -18.81 -1.51 -7.77
CA ASN A 61 -20.18 -1.91 -7.46
C ASN A 61 -20.17 -2.97 -6.35
N ASN A 62 -19.32 -3.99 -6.43
CA ASN A 62 -19.20 -5.00 -5.38
C ASN A 62 -18.84 -4.38 -4.02
N ILE A 63 -17.96 -3.36 -4.01
CA ILE A 63 -17.63 -2.60 -2.81
C ILE A 63 -18.88 -1.87 -2.29
N LYS A 64 -19.59 -1.13 -3.15
CA LYS A 64 -20.80 -0.40 -2.76
C LYS A 64 -21.88 -1.32 -2.20
N ASP A 65 -22.16 -2.44 -2.87
CA ASP A 65 -23.18 -3.41 -2.48
C ASP A 65 -22.84 -4.04 -1.12
N TYR A 66 -21.56 -4.36 -0.91
CA TYR A 66 -21.09 -4.87 0.38
C TYR A 66 -21.26 -3.83 1.51
N LEU A 67 -20.97 -2.56 1.24
CA LEU A 67 -21.13 -1.49 2.22
C LEU A 67 -22.61 -1.22 2.55
N GLN A 68 -23.48 -1.28 1.54
CA GLN A 68 -24.93 -1.23 1.73
C GLN A 68 -25.40 -2.41 2.58
N PHE A 69 -24.93 -3.63 2.30
CA PHE A 69 -25.22 -4.81 3.11
C PHE A 69 -24.79 -4.63 4.57
N LEU A 70 -23.60 -4.08 4.80
CA LEU A 70 -23.12 -3.77 6.15
C LEU A 70 -23.87 -2.61 6.83
N ASN A 71 -24.76 -1.91 6.12
CA ASN A 71 -25.40 -0.67 6.55
C ASN A 71 -24.38 0.36 7.07
N LYS A 72 -23.22 0.43 6.40
CA LYS A 72 -22.16 1.38 6.73
C LYS A 72 -22.10 2.43 5.65
N ASP A 73 -22.52 3.65 5.99
CA ASP A 73 -22.34 4.79 5.12
C ASP A 73 -20.86 5.24 5.14
N LEU A 74 -20.16 5.02 4.03
CA LEU A 74 -18.79 5.49 3.83
C LEU A 74 -18.72 6.86 3.14
N SER A 75 -19.84 7.50 2.83
CA SER A 75 -19.89 8.84 2.23
C SER A 75 -19.19 9.88 3.11
N HIS A 76 -19.14 9.62 4.41
CA HIS A 76 -18.46 10.44 5.41
C HIS A 76 -16.96 10.16 5.53
N LEU A 77 -16.45 9.06 4.97
CA LEU A 77 -15.01 8.86 4.95
C LEU A 77 -14.40 9.91 4.04
N PRO A 78 -13.43 10.71 4.53
CA PRO A 78 -12.79 11.68 3.68
C PRO A 78 -12.20 10.94 2.48
N VAL A 79 -12.49 11.42 1.27
CA VAL A 79 -11.71 11.02 0.09
C VAL A 79 -10.27 11.34 0.47
N TRP A 80 -9.46 10.30 0.72
CA TRP A 80 -8.04 10.49 0.97
C TRP A 80 -7.51 11.23 -0.24
N GLN A 81 -7.27 12.54 -0.09
CA GLN A 81 -6.63 13.32 -1.13
C GLN A 81 -5.34 12.57 -1.42
N ARG A 82 -5.22 12.05 -2.66
CA ARG A 82 -3.95 11.49 -3.12
C ARG A 82 -2.97 12.65 -3.01
N ARG A 83 -2.18 12.68 -1.92
CA ARG A 83 -0.96 13.47 -1.91
C ARG A 83 -0.22 12.95 -3.13
N SER A 84 -0.09 13.79 -4.14
CA SER A 84 0.89 13.59 -5.20
C SER A 84 2.18 13.24 -4.47
N LEU A 85 2.62 11.98 -4.61
CA LEU A 85 3.93 11.53 -4.13
C LEU A 85 4.97 12.15 -5.05
N ILE A 86 5.10 13.47 -4.93
CA ILE A 86 6.22 14.31 -5.30
C ILE A 86 6.43 15.07 -3.98
N ASP A 87 7.60 14.94 -3.36
CA ASP A 87 7.98 15.45 -2.03
C ASP A 87 7.58 14.68 -0.77
N ARG A 88 7.92 13.38 -0.69
CA ARG A 88 8.18 12.78 0.64
C ARG A 88 9.17 11.61 0.70
N GLN A 89 9.93 11.37 -0.37
CA GLN A 89 11.23 10.69 -0.23
C GLN A 89 12.24 11.75 0.19
N LEU A 90 12.42 11.96 1.51
CA LEU A 90 13.61 12.50 2.19
C LEU A 90 13.37 12.90 3.68
N SER A 91 12.47 12.24 4.42
CA SER A 91 12.32 12.55 5.87
C SER A 91 12.24 11.36 6.83
N ASP A 92 12.05 10.13 6.37
CA ASP A 92 11.93 8.96 7.26
C ASP A 92 13.22 8.11 7.36
N ALA A 93 14.39 8.73 7.14
CA ALA A 93 15.69 8.15 7.46
C ALA A 93 16.29 8.72 8.77
N GLY A 94 15.46 9.06 9.76
CA GLY A 94 15.92 9.84 10.92
C GLY A 94 15.18 9.66 12.25
N TYR A 95 14.38 8.61 12.45
CA TYR A 95 13.72 8.39 13.75
C TYR A 95 14.12 7.06 14.41
N LEU A 96 15.42 6.90 14.62
CA LEU A 96 15.99 6.14 15.73
C LEU A 96 17.27 6.84 16.19
N GLN A 97 17.15 7.90 17.00
CA GLN A 97 18.18 8.25 17.99
C GLN A 97 17.66 9.25 19.02
N GLY A 98 17.69 8.81 20.29
CA GLY A 98 18.26 9.58 21.40
C GLY A 98 17.69 10.95 21.73
N ARG A 99 16.83 10.97 22.75
CA ARG A 99 16.62 12.02 23.76
C ARG A 99 17.68 13.15 23.84
N ARG A 100 17.19 14.39 23.70
CA ARG A 100 17.57 15.71 24.29
C ARG A 100 19.03 16.20 24.19
N PRO A 101 19.27 17.40 23.62
CA PRO A 101 20.41 18.23 23.96
C PRO A 101 20.09 19.11 25.19
N LEU A 102 20.87 18.97 26.26
CA LEU A 102 21.01 19.96 27.32
C LEU A 102 22.26 20.78 27.02
N GLN A 103 22.11 22.09 26.84
CA GLN A 103 23.21 23.05 26.75
C GLN A 103 24.08 23.01 28.01
N ARG A 104 25.40 23.08 27.85
CA ARG A 104 26.30 23.76 28.79
C ARG A 104 27.46 24.36 28.03
N ASP A 105 27.55 25.68 28.14
CA ASP A 105 28.70 26.51 27.80
C ASP A 105 30.00 25.96 28.39
N GLY A 106 31.07 26.10 27.60
CA GLY A 106 32.43 25.85 28.05
C GLY A 106 33.46 26.35 27.04
N SER A 107 34.04 27.51 27.37
CA SER A 107 35.40 27.96 27.00
C SER A 107 35.58 28.40 25.53
N THR A 108 36.19 29.54 25.22
CA THR A 108 37.53 29.94 25.66
C THR A 108 37.76 31.43 25.39
N GLY A 109 38.36 32.12 26.36
CA GLY A 109 38.87 33.48 26.31
C GLY A 109 39.52 33.80 27.65
#